data_AF-A0A8T4YHA0-F1
#
_entry.id   AF-A0A8T4YHA0-F1
#
_cell.length_a   1.000
_cell.length_b   1.000
_cell.length_c   1.000
_cell.angle_alpha   90.00
_cell.angle_beta   90.00
_cell.angle_gamma   90.00
#
_symmetry.space_group_name_H-M   'P 1'
#
loop_
_entity.id
_entity.type
_entity.pdbx_description
1 polymer ?
#
loop_
_entity_poly.entity_id
_entity_poly.type
_entity_poly.pdbx_seq_one_letter_code
_entity_poly.pdbx_strand_id
1 'polypeptide(L)' 'MRMKEALVGKIIRVVVSEHYKRDPRKYIAYPMLHGPVVLLEAVEGLERRILDAKIVSVISDRMVKAIPLKESF' A
#
# COMPACT_ATOMS: atom_id res chain seq x y z
N MET A 1 14.28 -3.23 -14.38
CA MET A 1 12.85 -3.55 -14.21
C MET A 1 12.56 -4.89 -13.51
N ARG A 2 13.28 -6.01 -13.77
CA ARG A 2 12.94 -7.34 -13.20
C ARG A 2 12.85 -7.48 -11.67
N MET A 3 13.63 -6.75 -10.86
CA MET A 3 13.64 -6.95 -9.40
C MET A 3 12.40 -6.42 -8.67
N LYS A 4 11.71 -5.42 -9.25
CA LYS A 4 10.54 -4.80 -8.58
C LYS A 4 9.23 -5.49 -8.92
N GLU A 5 9.14 -6.13 -10.08
CA GLU A 5 8.05 -7.05 -10.40
C GLU A 5 7.97 -8.20 -9.38
N ALA A 6 9.11 -8.61 -8.80
CA ALA A 6 9.14 -9.58 -7.71
C ALA A 6 8.47 -9.08 -6.41
N LEU A 7 8.10 -7.81 -6.30
CA LEU A 7 7.26 -7.31 -5.20
C LEU A 7 5.78 -7.65 -5.41
N VAL A 8 5.33 -7.82 -6.66
CA VAL A 8 3.95 -8.18 -6.96
C VAL A 8 3.65 -9.54 -6.33
N GLY A 9 2.52 -9.61 -5.62
CA GLY A 9 2.10 -10.78 -4.86
C GLY A 9 2.61 -10.83 -3.42
N LYS A 10 3.63 -10.05 -3.05
CA LYS A 10 4.11 -9.99 -1.67
C LYS A 10 3.12 -9.24 -0.78
N ILE A 11 3.08 -9.67 0.48
CA ILE A 11 2.33 -9.01 1.55
C ILE A 11 3.27 -8.06 2.27
N ILE A 12 2.81 -6.83 2.50
CA ILE A 12 3.56 -5.79 3.18
C ILE A 12 2.68 -5.19 4.27
N ARG A 13 3.27 -5.01 5.46
CA ARG A 13 2.60 -4.37 6.58
C ARG A 13 2.80 -2.88 6.49
N VAL A 14 1.71 -2.12 6.50
CA VAL A 14 1.70 -0.68 6.25
C VAL A 14 0.86 0.06 7.27
N VAL A 15 1.22 1.31 7.55
CA VAL A 15 0.36 2.26 8.26
C VAL A 15 -0.34 3.16 7.24
N VAL A 16 -1.67 3.27 7.34
CA VAL A 16 -2.48 4.16 6.49
C VAL A 16 -2.29 5.59 6.97
N SER A 17 -1.91 6.50 6.07
CA SER A 17 -1.56 7.88 6.41
C SER A 17 -2.68 8.86 6.05
N GLU A 18 -2.74 9.29 4.79
CA GLU A 18 -3.58 10.38 4.31
C GLU A 18 -4.05 10.11 2.89
N HIS A 19 -5.02 10.90 2.40
CA HIS A 19 -5.44 10.85 1.01
C HIS A 19 -4.28 11.14 0.05
N TYR A 20 -4.27 10.43 -1.07
CA TYR A 20 -3.33 10.71 -2.13
C TYR A 20 -3.69 12.04 -2.81
N LYS A 21 -2.78 13.01 -2.74
CA LYS A 21 -3.01 14.37 -3.26
C LYS A 21 -3.50 14.45 -4.71
N ARG A 22 -3.17 13.46 -5.56
CA ARG A 22 -3.59 13.45 -6.97
C ARG A 22 -4.94 12.78 -7.21
N ASP A 23 -5.39 11.93 -6.29
CA ASP A 23 -6.66 11.20 -6.39
C ASP A 23 -7.19 10.91 -4.99
N PRO A 24 -8.17 11.70 -4.50
CA PRO A 24 -8.73 11.55 -3.16
C PRO A 24 -9.38 10.19 -2.90
N ARG A 25 -9.69 9.41 -3.94
CA ARG A 25 -10.24 8.04 -3.77
C ARG A 25 -9.18 7.04 -3.30
N LYS A 26 -7.92 7.46 -3.28
CA LYS A 26 -6.76 6.65 -2.91
C LYS A 26 -6.11 7.20 -1.65
N TYR A 27 -5.41 6.33 -0.95
CA TYR A 27 -4.69 6.64 0.27
C TYR A 27 -3.20 6.31 0.12
N ILE A 28 -2.36 7.15 0.72
CA ILE A 28 -0.95 6.87 0.94
C ILE A 28 -0.80 6.04 2.21
N ALA A 29 -0.02 4.97 2.10
CA ALA A 29 0.39 4.17 3.23
C ALA A 29 1.91 3.96 3.22
N TYR A 30 2.50 3.98 4.42
CA TYR A 30 3.94 3.78 4.58
C TYR A 30 4.22 2.38 5.09
N PRO A 31 5.19 1.66 4.50
CA PRO A 31 5.60 0.37 5.02
C PRO A 31 6.18 0.51 6.43
N MET A 32 5.86 -0.45 7.30
CA MET A 32 6.40 -0.53 8.65
C MET A 32 7.91 -0.84 8.65
N LEU A 33 8.40 -1.44 7.57
CA LEU A 33 9.82 -1.64 7.28
C LEU A 33 10.24 -0.72 6.12
N HIS A 34 11.49 -0.84 5.67
CA HIS A 34 11.92 -0.18 4.45
C HIS A 34 11.14 -0.68 3.23
N GLY A 35 10.78 0.24 2.34
CA GLY A 35 10.07 -0.14 1.12
C GLY A 35 9.55 1.05 0.33
N PRO A 36 8.94 0.77 -0.83
CA PRO A 36 8.22 1.77 -1.59
C PRO A 36 7.00 2.28 -0.82
N VAL A 37 6.59 3.51 -1.12
CA VAL A 37 5.30 4.05 -0.68
C VAL A 37 4.18 3.21 -1.31
N VAL A 38 3.14 2.93 -0.53
CA VAL A 38 2.03 2.08 -0.96
C VAL A 38 0.80 2.94 -1.21
N LEU A 39 0.17 2.73 -2.36
CA LEU A 39 -1.10 3.33 -2.72
C LEU A 39 -2.22 2.32 -2.48
N LEU A 40 -3.19 2.68 -1.65
CA LEU A 40 -4.33 1.86 -1.27
C LEU A 40 -5.65 2.45 -1.77
N GLU A 41 -6.62 1.57 -2.00
CA GLU A 41 -8.02 1.89 -2.29
C GLU A 41 -8.90 1.16 -1.26
N ALA A 42 -10.12 1.65 -1.02
CA ALA A 42 -11.09 1.04 -0.10
C ALA A 42 -10.58 0.88 1.36
N VAL A 43 -9.86 1.89 1.86
CA VAL A 43 -9.36 1.97 3.26
C VAL A 43 -9.85 3.23 3.99
N GLU A 44 -10.95 3.80 3.53
CA GLU A 44 -11.59 4.95 4.18
C GLU A 44 -11.98 4.59 5.63
N GLY A 45 -11.70 5.50 6.57
CA GLY A 45 -11.91 5.26 8.00
C GLY A 45 -10.84 4.39 8.68
N LEU A 46 -9.82 3.94 7.92
CA LEU A 46 -8.69 3.18 8.47
C LEU A 46 -7.43 4.03 8.65
N GLU A 47 -7.54 5.36 8.64
CA GLU A 47 -6.42 6.25 8.85
C GLU A 47 -5.72 5.95 10.18
N ARG A 48 -4.39 5.98 10.19
CA ARG A 48 -3.51 5.65 11.32
C ARG A 48 -3.59 4.18 11.79
N ARG A 49 -4.35 3.32 11.10
CA ARG A 49 -4.36 1.88 11.35
C ARG A 49 -3.21 1.21 10.63
N ILE A 50 -2.74 0.10 11.19
CA ILE A 50 -1.75 -0.78 10.57
C ILE A 50 -2.50 -1.96 9.97
N LEU A 51 -2.27 -2.25 8.70
CA LEU A 51 -2.88 -3.38 8.01
C LEU A 51 -1.87 -4.10 7.12
N ASP A 52 -2.18 -5.35 6.80
CA ASP A 52 -1.46 -6.10 5.78
C ASP A 52 -2.08 -5.82 4.41
N ALA A 53 -1.23 -5.52 3.43
CA ALA A 53 -1.63 -5.24 2.06
C ALA A 53 -0.85 -6.10 1.07
N LYS A 54 -1.54 -6.62 0.06
CA LYS A 54 -0.90 -7.38 -1.02
C LYS A 54 -0.56 -6.46 -2.19
N ILE A 55 0.70 -6.40 -2.58
CA ILE A 55 1.15 -5.60 -3.71
C ILE A 55 0.60 -6.21 -5.00
N VAL A 56 -0.07 -5.41 -5.82
CA VAL A 56 -0.71 -5.84 -7.07
C VAL A 56 -0.03 -5.27 -8.31
N SER A 57 0.63 -4.13 -8.21
CA SER A 57 1.41 -3.55 -9.31
C SER A 57 2.48 -2.59 -8.82
N VAL A 58 3.50 -2.37 -9.66
CA VAL A 58 4.54 -1.36 -9.46
C VAL A 58 4.19 -0.13 -10.27
N ILE A 59 4.08 1.02 -9.62
CA ILE A 59 3.78 2.31 -10.28
C ILE A 59 5.10 2.98 -10.70
N SER A 60 6.08 2.97 -9.79
CA SER A 60 7.39 3.56 -10.03
C SER A 60 8.43 2.92 -9.12
N ASP A 61 9.65 3.42 -9.21
CA ASP A 61 10.73 2.95 -8.35
C ASP A 61 10.50 3.16 -6.85
N ARG A 62 9.64 4.10 -6.49
CA ARG A 62 9.37 4.51 -5.11
C ARG A 62 7.93 4.25 -4.68
N MET A 63 7.08 3.72 -5.57
CA MET A 63 5.65 3.57 -5.32
C MET A 63 5.06 2.29 -5.91
N VAL A 64 4.21 1.63 -5.14
CA VAL A 64 3.47 0.43 -5.56
C VAL A 64 1.97 0.60 -5.26
N LYS A 65 1.12 -0.13 -5.98
CA LYS A 65 -0.30 -0.27 -5.65
C LYS A 65 -0.48 -1.57 -4.87
N ALA A 66 -1.29 -1.54 -3.81
CA ALA A 66 -1.66 -2.72 -3.05
C ALA A 66 -3.15 -2.73 -2.72
N ILE A 67 -3.65 -3.92 -2.36
CA ILE A 67 -5.01 -4.12 -1.86
C ILE A 67 -4.94 -4.50 -0.37
N PRO A 68 -5.78 -3.92 0.50
CA PRO A 68 -5.83 -4.31 1.90
C PRO A 68 -6.31 -5.77 2.01
N LEU A 69 -5.69 -6.54 2.89
CA LEU A 69 -6.20 -7.84 3.31
C LEU A 69 -7.15 -7.63 4.49
N LYS A 70 -8.27 -8.36 4.52
CA LYS A 70 -9.20 -8.29 5.66
C LYS A 70 -8.47 -8.70 6.93
N GLU A 71 -8.56 -7.88 7.99
CA GLU A 71 -8.14 -8.29 9.33
C GLU A 71 -8.94 -9.55 9.69
N SER A 72 -8.24 -10.66 9.92
CA SER A 72 -8.84 -11.82 10.57
C SER A 72 -8.90 -11.48 12.06
N PHE A 73 -10.08 -11.07 12.53
CA PHE A 73 -10.40 -11.04 13.96
C PHE A 73 -11.10 -12.35 14.33
#